data_AF-A0A1Q6U4C0-F1
#
_entry.id   AF-A0A1Q6U4C0-F1
#
_cell.length_a   1.000
_cell.length_b   1.000
_cell.length_c   1.000
_cell.angle_alpha   90.00
_cell.angle_beta   90.00
_cell.angle_gamma   90.00
#
_symmetry.space_group_name_H-M   'P 1'
#
loop_
_entity.id
_entity.type
_entity.pdbx_description
1 polymer ?
#
loop_
_entity_poly.entity_id
_entity_poly.type
_entity_poly.pdbx_seq_one_letter_code
_entity_poly.pdbx_strand_id
1 'polypeptide(L)'
;MFKLLRIKKLIIKLLTCFIFPEKLRKNVRNFLFYFSFVDYVRFKRQNFHIVSLGSDCLPRVLTTAVKLKPRKIYGEKTLPFDLCRSYDLKKIIKFIETDFKTYFDNLTISEELYPHDYKLSKVQFENRYKERIHNFLQILKSDKTIYFIYSNFDIVPDTKDIKKLYEVLRKKRQGKPFKLIILTSKHLEEIEDVIQITENFKIKHGNWVKSFINDYKDKQNEYTEFCSRAGGILKNIIEDAENFNFSRKLNYKKLVYNKKVKLLFIIIFLILGLFIWSVFIEPNILTVKKLSVKDDKLKGLKIVFASDFHIKPYEKYRIQRTVKAINKQNADIVLLGGDFVNGHDCSFTMPVDEIAFELSKIKPKTYAVIGNHDGWQGKSKVISSLEKNKIKVLLNENICFEKYCIAGVDDMQTGKPDLNKALNNVKQPVILLSHTPDIMPDVPDSVNLTLCGHLHGGQIRLNRALIVPSAYGLKYADGFVDDNGKKVYTSKGLGTSILPVRLNCPPEIVVIEFI
;
A
#
# COMPACT_ATOMS: atom_id res chain seq x y z
N MET A 1 -20.80 -17.86 -7.54
CA MET A 1 -20.15 -16.73 -8.25
C MET A 1 -20.22 -15.38 -7.49
N PHE A 2 -21.36 -15.04 -6.88
CA PHE A 2 -21.58 -13.77 -6.15
C PHE A 2 -20.66 -13.54 -4.92
N LYS A 3 -20.46 -14.56 -4.07
CA LYS A 3 -19.56 -14.48 -2.90
C LYS A 3 -18.10 -14.21 -3.29
N LEU A 4 -17.60 -14.79 -4.39
CA LEU A 4 -16.23 -14.58 -4.88
C LEU A 4 -15.96 -13.13 -5.33
N LEU A 5 -16.93 -12.45 -5.95
CA LEU A 5 -16.74 -11.08 -6.42
C LEU A 5 -16.67 -10.09 -5.25
N ARG A 6 -17.48 -10.29 -4.19
CA ARG A 6 -17.39 -9.48 -2.97
C ARG A 6 -16.05 -9.68 -2.26
N ILE A 7 -15.56 -10.92 -2.18
CA ILE A 7 -14.24 -11.24 -1.62
C ILE A 7 -13.12 -10.60 -2.44
N LYS A 8 -13.14 -10.73 -3.78
CA LYS A 8 -12.18 -10.07 -4.68
C LYS A 8 -12.14 -8.56 -4.45
N LYS A 9 -13.30 -7.91 -4.26
CA LYS A 9 -13.40 -6.47 -3.97
C LYS A 9 -12.74 -6.11 -2.65
N LEU A 10 -13.00 -6.90 -1.61
CA LEU A 10 -12.45 -6.68 -0.28
C LEU A 10 -10.92 -6.80 -0.29
N ILE A 11 -10.39 -7.85 -0.91
CA ILE A 11 -8.94 -8.08 -1.05
C ILE A 11 -8.28 -6.93 -1.80
N ILE A 12 -8.84 -6.51 -2.95
CA ILE A 12 -8.29 -5.40 -3.74
C ILE A 12 -8.35 -4.09 -2.94
N LYS A 13 -9.44 -3.83 -2.21
CA LYS A 13 -9.54 -2.64 -1.35
C LYS A 13 -8.46 -2.61 -0.28
N LEU A 14 -8.23 -3.74 0.40
CA LEU A 14 -7.21 -3.90 1.44
C LEU A 14 -5.81 -3.69 0.85
N LEU A 15 -5.45 -4.44 -0.20
CA LEU A 15 -4.13 -4.32 -0.84
C LEU A 15 -3.83 -2.90 -1.33
N THR A 16 -4.82 -2.24 -1.93
CA THR A 16 -4.60 -0.88 -2.47
C THR A 16 -4.62 0.22 -1.40
N CYS A 17 -5.23 0.01 -0.23
CA CYS A 17 -5.19 0.97 0.87
C CYS A 17 -3.75 1.24 1.34
N PHE A 18 -2.95 0.18 1.46
CA PHE A 18 -1.61 0.26 2.05
C PHE A 18 -0.51 0.54 1.03
N ILE A 19 -0.71 0.16 -0.24
CA ILE A 19 0.35 0.20 -1.26
C ILE A 19 0.33 1.49 -2.07
N PHE A 20 -0.85 2.06 -2.35
CA PHE A 20 -0.97 3.19 -3.28
C PHE A 20 -1.42 4.48 -2.58
N PRO A 21 -0.87 5.65 -2.98
CA PRO A 21 -1.36 6.97 -2.55
C PRO A 21 -2.85 7.11 -2.81
N GLU A 22 -3.56 7.83 -1.95
CA GLU A 22 -5.01 7.96 -1.99
C GLU A 22 -5.56 8.34 -3.37
N LYS A 23 -4.88 9.28 -4.04
CA LYS A 23 -5.20 9.76 -5.41
C LYS A 23 -5.22 8.65 -6.46
N LEU A 24 -4.45 7.56 -6.27
CA LEU A 24 -4.34 6.44 -7.21
C LEU A 24 -5.22 5.23 -6.85
N ARG A 25 -5.67 5.12 -5.60
CA ARG A 25 -6.41 3.95 -5.09
C ARG A 25 -7.64 3.63 -5.93
N LYS A 26 -8.43 4.64 -6.30
CA LYS A 26 -9.66 4.45 -7.10
C LYS A 26 -9.35 3.83 -8.46
N ASN A 27 -8.29 4.31 -9.12
CA ASN A 27 -7.91 3.83 -10.45
C ASN A 27 -7.33 2.41 -10.39
N VAL A 28 -6.47 2.12 -9.41
CA VAL A 28 -5.89 0.78 -9.23
C VAL A 28 -6.95 -0.24 -8.79
N ARG A 29 -7.88 0.14 -7.91
CA ARG A 29 -9.01 -0.72 -7.52
C ARG A 29 -9.88 -1.06 -8.71
N ASN A 30 -10.23 -0.06 -9.52
CA ASN A 30 -11.01 -0.27 -10.73
C ASN A 30 -10.24 -1.15 -11.73
N PHE A 31 -8.92 -0.99 -11.83
CA PHE A 31 -8.08 -1.83 -12.67
C PHE A 31 -8.14 -3.31 -12.26
N LEU A 32 -7.77 -3.61 -11.02
CA LEU A 32 -7.69 -4.98 -10.50
C LEU A 32 -9.07 -5.66 -10.39
N PHE A 33 -10.12 -4.86 -10.16
CA PHE A 33 -11.46 -5.40 -9.91
C PHE A 33 -12.16 -5.79 -11.21
N TYR A 34 -12.20 -4.89 -12.20
CA TYR A 34 -13.02 -5.07 -13.41
C TYR A 34 -12.37 -5.94 -14.47
N PHE A 35 -11.05 -6.07 -14.47
CA PHE A 35 -10.38 -6.82 -15.52
C PHE A 35 -9.35 -7.80 -14.98
N SER A 36 -9.33 -8.96 -15.64
CA SER A 36 -8.23 -9.90 -15.50
C SER A 36 -7.05 -9.38 -16.32
N PHE A 37 -5.83 -9.73 -15.93
CA PHE A 37 -4.64 -9.51 -16.77
C PHE A 37 -4.85 -10.03 -18.21
N VAL A 38 -5.67 -11.08 -18.36
CA VAL A 38 -6.06 -11.65 -19.66
C VAL A 38 -6.82 -10.63 -20.52
N ASP A 39 -7.82 -9.94 -19.97
CA ASP A 39 -8.57 -8.93 -20.72
C ASP A 39 -7.66 -7.74 -21.13
N TYR A 40 -6.74 -7.32 -20.24
CA TYR A 40 -5.76 -6.28 -20.55
C TYR A 40 -4.86 -6.67 -21.73
N VAL A 41 -4.30 -7.88 -21.70
CA VAL A 41 -3.47 -8.41 -22.81
C VAL A 41 -4.31 -8.54 -24.09
N ARG A 42 -5.57 -8.98 -23.99
CA ARG A 42 -6.49 -9.09 -25.12
C ARG A 42 -6.70 -7.75 -25.81
N PHE A 43 -7.04 -6.70 -25.06
CA PHE A 43 -7.27 -5.36 -25.62
C PHE A 43 -6.00 -4.78 -26.25
N LYS A 44 -4.82 -5.04 -25.69
CA LYS A 44 -3.54 -4.63 -26.29
C LYS A 44 -3.24 -5.34 -27.62
N ARG A 45 -3.72 -6.57 -27.80
CA ARG A 45 -3.51 -7.40 -29.00
C ARG A 45 -4.64 -7.31 -30.02
N GLN A 46 -5.68 -6.53 -29.74
CA GLN A 46 -6.85 -6.39 -30.59
C GLN A 46 -6.47 -5.77 -31.95
N ASN A 47 -6.91 -6.39 -33.03
CA ASN A 47 -6.56 -5.98 -34.39
C ASN A 47 -7.63 -5.15 -35.12
N PHE A 48 -8.58 -4.61 -34.36
CA PHE A 48 -9.65 -3.77 -34.89
C PHE A 48 -9.89 -2.54 -34.01
N HIS A 49 -10.57 -1.56 -34.56
CA HIS A 49 -11.13 -0.42 -33.83
C HIS A 49 -12.65 -0.52 -33.84
N ILE A 50 -13.27 -0.07 -32.75
CA ILE A 50 -14.70 0.23 -32.75
C ILE A 50 -14.83 1.75 -32.66
N VAL A 51 -15.43 2.32 -33.67
CA VAL A 51 -15.98 3.67 -33.63
C VAL A 51 -17.46 3.48 -33.44
N SER A 52 -18.05 4.22 -32.53
CA SER A 52 -19.50 4.25 -32.53
C SER A 52 -19.99 5.59 -33.04
N LEU A 53 -21.27 5.67 -33.37
CA LEU A 53 -21.97 6.79 -34.01
C LEU A 53 -23.41 6.78 -33.50
N GLY A 54 -24.14 7.87 -33.70
CA GLY A 54 -25.57 7.93 -33.40
C GLY A 54 -25.97 8.97 -32.38
N SER A 55 -27.18 8.81 -31.87
CA SER A 55 -27.84 9.84 -31.05
C SER A 55 -27.45 9.79 -29.59
N ASP A 56 -26.81 8.73 -29.09
CA ASP A 56 -26.44 8.59 -27.69
C ASP A 56 -25.18 7.72 -27.46
N CYS A 57 -24.84 7.50 -26.20
CA CYS A 57 -23.67 6.69 -25.82
C CYS A 57 -23.93 5.17 -25.82
N LEU A 58 -25.10 4.69 -26.27
CA LEU A 58 -25.50 3.26 -26.21
C LEU A 58 -24.50 2.34 -26.88
N PRO A 59 -24.01 2.59 -28.11
CA PRO A 59 -23.00 1.71 -28.69
C PRO A 59 -21.71 1.60 -27.86
N ARG A 60 -21.26 2.70 -27.24
CA ARG A 60 -20.07 2.72 -26.38
C ARG A 60 -20.32 1.90 -25.12
N VAL A 61 -21.47 2.09 -24.50
CA VAL A 61 -21.85 1.38 -23.28
C VAL A 61 -22.04 -0.11 -23.56
N LEU A 62 -22.74 -0.46 -24.64
CA LEU A 62 -23.00 -1.84 -25.07
C LEU A 62 -21.71 -2.60 -25.34
N THR A 63 -20.81 -2.05 -26.16
CA THR A 63 -19.50 -2.67 -26.48
C THR A 63 -18.60 -2.82 -25.27
N THR A 64 -18.67 -1.89 -24.32
CA THR A 64 -17.96 -2.00 -23.03
C THR A 64 -18.55 -3.12 -22.17
N ALA A 65 -19.88 -3.23 -22.11
CA ALA A 65 -20.58 -4.21 -21.30
C ALA A 65 -20.30 -5.65 -21.75
N VAL A 66 -20.20 -5.89 -23.07
CA VAL A 66 -19.84 -7.21 -23.62
C VAL A 66 -18.33 -7.43 -23.80
N LYS A 67 -17.50 -6.53 -23.26
CA LYS A 67 -16.03 -6.60 -23.26
C LYS A 67 -15.35 -6.59 -24.64
N LEU A 68 -15.98 -5.98 -25.64
CA LEU A 68 -15.35 -5.69 -26.93
C LEU A 68 -14.41 -4.46 -26.86
N LYS A 69 -14.61 -3.59 -25.87
CA LYS A 69 -13.79 -2.39 -25.62
C LYS A 69 -13.38 -2.29 -24.14
N PRO A 70 -12.20 -1.73 -23.83
CA PRO A 70 -11.82 -1.40 -22.47
C PRO A 70 -12.57 -0.14 -21.97
N ARG A 71 -12.65 0.07 -20.65
CA ARG A 71 -13.14 1.35 -20.09
C ARG A 71 -12.09 2.47 -20.30
N LYS A 72 -12.51 3.73 -20.29
CA LYS A 72 -11.67 4.95 -20.47
C LYS A 72 -10.31 4.97 -19.71
N ILE A 73 -10.22 4.30 -18.55
CA ILE A 73 -9.01 4.27 -17.68
C ILE A 73 -7.82 3.51 -18.30
N TYR A 74 -8.03 2.68 -19.34
CA TYR A 74 -6.99 1.81 -19.92
C TYR A 74 -6.22 2.42 -21.11
N GLY A 75 -6.34 3.73 -21.32
CA GLY A 75 -5.75 4.40 -22.49
C GLY A 75 -6.60 4.25 -23.76
N GLU A 76 -7.92 4.13 -23.60
CA GLU A 76 -8.84 4.34 -24.72
C GLU A 76 -8.59 5.77 -25.24
N LYS A 77 -8.02 5.92 -26.44
CA LYS A 77 -8.13 7.18 -27.19
C LYS A 77 -9.62 7.47 -27.25
N THR A 78 -10.07 8.56 -26.64
CA THR A 78 -11.49 8.90 -26.52
C THR A 78 -12.15 8.83 -27.90
N LEU A 79 -12.80 7.70 -28.17
CA LEU A 79 -13.41 7.35 -29.44
C LEU A 79 -14.84 7.89 -29.45
N PRO A 80 -15.29 8.54 -30.51
CA PRO A 80 -15.34 10.01 -30.54
C PRO A 80 -16.76 10.59 -30.51
N PHE A 81 -17.79 9.79 -30.62
CA PHE A 81 -19.12 10.23 -31.04
C PHE A 81 -20.08 10.61 -29.90
N ASP A 82 -19.56 10.96 -28.72
CA ASP A 82 -20.31 11.85 -27.82
C ASP A 82 -20.10 13.31 -28.31
N LEU A 83 -20.16 13.56 -29.62
CA LEU A 83 -19.94 14.89 -30.23
C LEU A 83 -21.19 15.77 -30.15
N CYS A 84 -22.35 15.20 -29.86
CA CYS A 84 -23.61 15.87 -29.58
C CYS A 84 -24.63 14.74 -29.55
N ARG A 85 -25.60 14.77 -28.64
CA ARG A 85 -26.83 14.01 -28.77
C ARG A 85 -27.53 14.53 -30.02
N SER A 86 -27.26 13.90 -31.16
CA SER A 86 -27.75 14.38 -32.45
C SER A 86 -28.57 13.27 -33.11
N TYR A 87 -29.86 13.55 -33.27
CA TYR A 87 -30.74 12.74 -34.10
C TYR A 87 -30.61 13.08 -35.60
N ASP A 88 -29.82 14.10 -35.92
CA ASP A 88 -29.58 14.56 -37.28
C ASP A 88 -28.36 13.85 -37.87
N LEU A 89 -28.61 12.69 -38.49
CA LEU A 89 -27.58 11.91 -39.15
C LEU A 89 -26.91 12.69 -40.30
N LYS A 90 -27.64 13.57 -41.00
CA LYS A 90 -27.08 14.39 -42.09
C LYS A 90 -26.00 15.33 -41.58
N LYS A 91 -26.20 15.92 -40.41
CA LYS A 91 -25.20 16.75 -39.73
C LYS A 91 -23.95 15.96 -39.37
N ILE A 92 -24.10 14.75 -38.83
CA ILE A 92 -22.97 13.86 -38.52
C ILE A 92 -22.18 13.52 -39.79
N ILE A 93 -22.87 13.15 -40.87
CA ILE A 93 -22.26 12.86 -42.18
C ILE A 93 -21.46 14.07 -42.66
N LYS A 94 -22.04 15.27 -42.63
CA LYS A 94 -21.35 16.51 -43.05
C LYS A 94 -20.10 16.77 -42.22
N PHE A 95 -20.14 16.54 -40.92
CA PHE A 95 -18.96 16.70 -40.07
C PHE A 95 -17.85 15.71 -40.41
N ILE A 96 -18.18 14.43 -40.62
CA ILE A 96 -17.19 13.43 -41.03
C ILE A 96 -16.60 13.79 -42.40
N GLU A 97 -17.46 14.15 -43.36
CA GLU A 97 -17.07 14.53 -44.72
C GLU A 97 -16.11 15.73 -44.73
N THR A 98 -16.35 16.72 -43.89
CA THR A 98 -15.57 17.96 -43.80
C THR A 98 -14.43 17.93 -42.77
N ASP A 99 -14.12 16.77 -42.19
CA ASP A 99 -13.11 16.62 -41.11
C ASP A 99 -13.36 17.54 -39.92
N PHE A 100 -14.64 17.77 -39.59
CA PHE A 100 -15.10 18.58 -38.47
C PHE A 100 -14.68 20.06 -38.52
N LYS A 101 -14.31 20.60 -39.70
CA LYS A 101 -13.84 21.99 -39.85
C LYS A 101 -14.75 23.03 -39.20
N THR A 102 -16.06 22.86 -39.35
CA THR A 102 -17.08 23.80 -38.85
C THR A 102 -17.78 23.31 -37.57
N TYR A 103 -17.18 22.36 -36.85
CA TYR A 103 -17.84 21.72 -35.71
C TYR A 103 -18.05 22.67 -34.53
N PHE A 104 -17.11 23.60 -34.30
CA PHE A 104 -17.18 24.58 -33.22
C PHE A 104 -17.92 25.87 -33.62
N ASP A 105 -18.30 26.01 -34.90
CA ASP A 105 -19.03 27.17 -35.39
C ASP A 105 -20.46 27.12 -34.83
N ASN A 106 -20.88 28.16 -34.10
CA ASN A 106 -22.22 28.26 -33.50
C ASN A 106 -22.59 27.09 -32.57
N LEU A 107 -21.63 26.62 -31.78
CA LEU A 107 -21.83 25.52 -30.82
C LEU A 107 -22.74 25.93 -29.65
N THR A 108 -23.91 25.29 -29.54
CA THR A 108 -24.80 25.39 -28.37
C THR A 108 -24.49 24.29 -27.36
N ILE A 109 -23.91 24.64 -26.21
CA ILE A 109 -23.66 23.68 -25.12
C ILE A 109 -24.90 23.64 -24.22
N SER A 110 -25.69 22.56 -24.30
CA SER A 110 -26.88 22.35 -23.46
C SER A 110 -26.89 20.95 -22.84
N GLU A 111 -27.68 20.76 -21.77
CA GLU A 111 -27.88 19.44 -21.14
C GLU A 111 -28.50 18.43 -22.13
N GLU A 112 -29.35 18.88 -23.04
CA GLU A 112 -29.97 18.05 -24.06
C GLU A 112 -28.94 17.48 -25.06
N LEU A 113 -28.07 18.35 -25.58
CA LEU A 113 -27.07 17.98 -26.58
C LEU A 113 -25.82 17.36 -25.96
N TYR A 114 -25.50 17.69 -24.71
CA TYR A 114 -24.27 17.27 -24.03
C TYR A 114 -24.51 16.85 -22.57
N PRO A 115 -25.31 15.81 -22.32
CA PRO A 115 -25.77 15.45 -20.98
C PRO A 115 -24.65 15.12 -19.97
N HIS A 116 -23.44 14.84 -20.46
CA HIS A 116 -22.27 14.53 -19.62
C HIS A 116 -21.24 15.67 -19.52
N ASP A 117 -21.32 16.66 -20.39
CA ASP A 117 -20.28 17.68 -20.57
C ASP A 117 -20.87 19.13 -20.55
N TYR A 118 -22.19 19.31 -20.39
CA TYR A 118 -22.85 20.63 -20.43
C TYR A 118 -22.44 21.60 -19.31
N LYS A 119 -21.95 21.07 -18.19
CA LYS A 119 -21.44 21.87 -17.06
C LYS A 119 -19.99 22.31 -17.23
N LEU A 120 -19.31 21.89 -18.29
CA LEU A 120 -17.94 22.31 -18.56
C LEU A 120 -17.90 23.77 -19.00
N SER A 121 -16.82 24.48 -18.66
CA SER A 121 -16.57 25.77 -19.31
C SER A 121 -16.35 25.58 -20.81
N LYS A 122 -16.62 26.63 -21.60
CA LYS A 122 -16.43 26.58 -23.07
C LYS A 122 -15.02 26.10 -23.44
N VAL A 123 -13.98 26.60 -22.76
CA VAL A 123 -12.59 26.20 -22.99
C VAL A 123 -12.34 24.72 -22.65
N GLN A 124 -12.87 24.24 -21.51
CA GLN A 124 -12.76 22.83 -21.12
C GLN A 124 -13.47 21.91 -22.11
N PHE A 125 -14.65 22.33 -22.57
CA PHE A 125 -15.41 21.64 -23.59
C PHE A 125 -14.63 21.56 -24.90
N GLU A 126 -14.20 22.70 -25.46
CA GLU A 126 -13.47 22.74 -26.73
C GLU A 126 -12.20 21.89 -26.71
N ASN A 127 -11.39 21.98 -25.66
CA ASN A 127 -10.17 21.19 -25.54
C ASN A 127 -10.46 19.69 -25.56
N ARG A 128 -11.47 19.26 -24.79
CA ARG A 128 -11.89 17.86 -24.74
C ARG A 128 -12.41 17.36 -26.09
N TYR A 129 -13.15 18.17 -26.82
CA TYR A 129 -13.75 17.77 -28.10
C TYR A 129 -12.77 17.87 -29.27
N LYS A 130 -11.80 18.79 -29.24
CA LYS A 130 -10.65 18.81 -30.14
C LYS A 130 -9.85 17.51 -30.03
N GLU A 131 -9.61 17.03 -28.81
CA GLU A 131 -8.92 15.75 -28.59
C GLU A 131 -9.73 14.55 -29.13
N ARG A 132 -11.06 14.53 -28.92
CA ARG A 132 -11.95 13.49 -29.47
C ARG A 132 -11.93 13.48 -31.00
N ILE A 133 -12.06 14.64 -31.64
CA ILE A 133 -11.99 14.79 -33.10
C ILE A 133 -10.62 14.33 -33.61
N HIS A 134 -9.53 14.75 -32.96
CA HIS A 134 -8.18 14.30 -33.31
C HIS A 134 -8.07 12.77 -33.23
N ASN A 135 -8.56 12.15 -32.15
CA ASN A 135 -8.55 10.69 -31.98
C ASN A 135 -9.36 9.97 -33.07
N PHE A 136 -10.51 10.51 -33.47
CA PHE A 136 -11.30 9.99 -34.59
C PHE A 136 -10.51 10.01 -35.90
N LEU A 137 -9.98 11.17 -36.28
CA LEU A 137 -9.24 11.36 -37.52
C LEU A 137 -7.98 10.49 -37.57
N GLN A 138 -7.32 10.28 -36.43
CA GLN A 138 -6.20 9.34 -36.33
C GLN A 138 -6.65 7.89 -36.55
N ILE A 139 -7.79 7.50 -36.00
CA ILE A 139 -8.30 6.13 -36.14
C ILE A 139 -8.78 5.86 -37.56
N LEU A 140 -9.38 6.83 -38.24
CA LEU A 140 -9.72 6.73 -39.66
C LEU A 140 -8.51 6.41 -40.56
N LYS A 141 -7.29 6.75 -40.13
CA LYS A 141 -6.06 6.44 -40.87
C LYS A 141 -5.51 5.04 -40.57
N SER A 142 -6.03 4.31 -39.59
CA SER A 142 -5.53 2.99 -39.16
C SER A 142 -5.72 1.91 -40.22
N ASP A 143 -4.74 1.02 -40.39
CA ASP A 143 -4.85 -0.12 -41.31
C ASP A 143 -5.72 -1.25 -40.75
N LYS A 144 -6.05 -1.19 -39.45
CA LYS A 144 -6.96 -2.12 -38.77
C LYS A 144 -8.39 -1.96 -39.28
N THR A 145 -9.15 -3.05 -39.25
CA THR A 145 -10.61 -3.03 -39.49
C THR A 145 -11.28 -2.05 -38.51
N ILE A 146 -12.14 -1.16 -39.01
CA ILE A 146 -12.95 -0.29 -38.17
C ILE A 146 -14.41 -0.73 -38.22
N TYR A 147 -14.97 -1.07 -37.08
CA TYR A 147 -16.40 -1.29 -36.90
C TYR A 147 -17.03 0.05 -36.51
N PHE A 148 -17.75 0.68 -37.43
CA PHE A 148 -18.59 1.85 -37.17
C PHE A 148 -19.95 1.37 -36.70
N ILE A 149 -20.35 1.74 -35.49
CA ILE A 149 -21.58 1.27 -34.88
C ILE A 149 -22.51 2.46 -34.65
N TYR A 150 -23.47 2.67 -35.54
CA TYR A 150 -24.49 3.69 -35.41
C TYR A 150 -25.69 3.18 -34.61
N SER A 151 -26.21 3.96 -33.66
CA SER A 151 -27.42 3.62 -32.92
C SER A 151 -28.37 4.81 -32.83
N ASN A 152 -29.63 4.56 -33.16
CA ASN A 152 -30.73 5.47 -32.86
C ASN A 152 -32.03 4.67 -32.72
N PHE A 153 -32.53 4.55 -31.48
CA PHE A 153 -33.78 3.85 -31.18
C PHE A 153 -34.98 4.81 -31.03
N ASP A 154 -34.71 6.10 -30.87
CA ASP A 154 -35.73 7.13 -30.75
C ASP A 154 -36.30 7.50 -32.13
N ILE A 155 -35.44 7.58 -33.14
CA ILE A 155 -35.81 7.90 -34.53
C ILE A 155 -35.14 6.89 -35.46
N VAL A 156 -35.96 6.18 -36.24
CA VAL A 156 -35.50 5.26 -37.29
C VAL A 156 -34.81 6.09 -38.39
N PRO A 157 -33.53 5.82 -38.71
CA PRO A 157 -32.81 6.60 -39.71
C PRO A 157 -33.33 6.34 -41.13
N ASP A 158 -33.28 7.34 -42.00
CA ASP A 158 -33.58 7.19 -43.43
C ASP A 158 -32.51 6.33 -44.11
N THR A 159 -32.92 5.32 -44.86
CA THR A 159 -32.07 4.44 -45.68
C THR A 159 -31.12 5.26 -46.59
N LYS A 160 -31.58 6.39 -47.15
CA LYS A 160 -30.75 7.28 -48.00
C LYS A 160 -29.59 7.89 -47.23
N ASP A 161 -29.82 8.29 -45.98
CA ASP A 161 -28.79 8.86 -45.13
C ASP A 161 -27.78 7.79 -44.68
N ILE A 162 -28.22 6.54 -44.42
CA ILE A 162 -27.32 5.43 -44.12
C ILE A 162 -26.43 5.08 -45.32
N LYS A 163 -27.00 5.04 -46.54
CA LYS A 163 -26.22 4.87 -47.78
C LYS A 163 -25.19 5.99 -47.94
N LYS A 164 -25.59 7.24 -47.69
CA LYS A 164 -24.66 8.39 -47.73
C LYS A 164 -23.55 8.29 -46.69
N LEU A 165 -23.87 7.86 -45.47
CA LEU A 165 -22.88 7.64 -44.40
C LEU A 165 -21.85 6.58 -44.84
N TYR A 166 -22.31 5.46 -45.38
CA TYR A 166 -21.43 4.38 -45.86
C TYR A 166 -20.45 4.91 -46.91
N GLU A 167 -20.93 5.65 -47.91
CA GLU A 167 -20.09 6.22 -48.97
C GLU A 167 -19.08 7.26 -48.46
N VAL A 168 -19.48 8.11 -47.51
CA VAL A 168 -18.54 9.06 -46.88
C VAL A 168 -17.46 8.31 -46.11
N LEU A 169 -17.81 7.28 -45.34
CA LEU A 169 -16.84 6.45 -44.62
C LEU A 169 -15.91 5.71 -45.59
N ARG A 170 -16.44 5.15 -46.68
CA ARG A 170 -15.67 4.49 -47.73
C ARG A 170 -14.62 5.42 -48.34
N LYS A 171 -15.02 6.64 -48.71
CA LYS A 171 -14.10 7.67 -49.22
C LYS A 171 -13.04 8.05 -48.19
N LYS A 172 -13.43 8.24 -46.92
CA LYS A 172 -12.50 8.58 -45.83
C LYS A 172 -11.53 7.45 -45.49
N ARG A 173 -11.91 6.20 -45.70
CA ARG A 173 -11.08 5.02 -45.46
C ARG A 173 -10.12 4.72 -46.60
N GLN A 174 -10.33 5.26 -47.81
CA GLN A 174 -9.43 5.11 -48.96
C GLN A 174 -9.04 3.64 -49.23
N GLY A 175 -10.03 2.75 -49.24
CA GLY A 175 -9.83 1.31 -49.46
C GLY A 175 -9.43 0.49 -48.23
N LYS A 176 -9.16 1.11 -47.08
CA LYS A 176 -8.88 0.39 -45.82
C LYS A 176 -10.14 -0.28 -45.25
N PRO A 177 -10.02 -1.44 -44.59
CA PRO A 177 -11.18 -2.24 -44.18
C PRO A 177 -12.04 -1.54 -43.13
N PHE A 178 -13.36 -1.60 -43.30
CA PHE A 178 -14.33 -1.20 -42.29
C PHE A 178 -15.65 -1.99 -42.44
N LYS A 179 -16.48 -1.94 -41.39
CA LYS A 179 -17.85 -2.44 -41.38
C LYS A 179 -18.77 -1.39 -40.75
N LEU A 180 -19.95 -1.19 -41.33
CA LEU A 180 -20.99 -0.32 -40.76
C LEU A 180 -22.08 -1.19 -40.15
N ILE A 181 -22.35 -0.99 -38.85
CA ILE A 181 -23.36 -1.71 -38.07
C ILE A 181 -24.40 -0.70 -37.60
N ILE A 182 -25.67 -0.95 -37.91
CA ILE A 182 -26.81 -0.10 -37.55
C ILE A 182 -27.64 -0.80 -36.48
N LEU A 183 -27.75 -0.18 -35.29
CA LEU A 183 -28.70 -0.57 -34.25
C LEU A 183 -29.92 0.35 -34.30
N THR A 184 -31.10 -0.23 -34.52
CA THR A 184 -32.34 0.52 -34.77
C THR A 184 -33.56 -0.23 -34.22
N SER A 185 -34.64 0.51 -33.97
CA SER A 185 -35.92 -0.04 -33.49
C SER A 185 -36.75 -0.74 -34.57
N LYS A 186 -36.49 -0.46 -35.85
CA LYS A 186 -37.16 -1.08 -37.00
C LYS A 186 -36.17 -1.48 -38.08
N HIS A 187 -36.45 -2.58 -38.78
CA HIS A 187 -35.68 -3.06 -39.91
C HIS A 187 -35.74 -2.04 -41.05
N LEU A 188 -34.60 -1.72 -41.66
CA LEU A 188 -34.52 -0.85 -42.83
C LEU A 188 -34.52 -1.70 -44.10
N GLU A 189 -34.76 -1.10 -45.26
CA GLU A 189 -34.49 -1.76 -46.53
C GLU A 189 -33.05 -2.29 -46.56
N GLU A 190 -32.80 -3.41 -47.25
CA GLU A 190 -31.45 -3.97 -47.33
C GLU A 190 -30.50 -2.97 -48.00
N ILE A 191 -29.36 -2.77 -47.36
CA ILE A 191 -28.27 -1.94 -47.85
C ILE A 191 -27.05 -2.85 -47.92
N GLU A 192 -26.51 -3.02 -49.12
CA GLU A 192 -25.31 -3.81 -49.36
C GLU A 192 -24.16 -3.33 -48.44
N ASP A 193 -23.38 -4.28 -47.91
CA ASP A 193 -22.27 -4.05 -46.98
C ASP A 193 -22.60 -3.40 -45.62
N VAL A 194 -23.89 -3.18 -45.30
CA VAL A 194 -24.33 -2.64 -44.02
C VAL A 194 -25.00 -3.73 -43.18
N ILE A 195 -24.50 -3.94 -41.97
CA ILE A 195 -25.04 -4.91 -41.02
C ILE A 195 -26.12 -4.23 -40.19
N GLN A 196 -27.30 -4.84 -40.07
CA GLN A 196 -28.41 -4.31 -39.27
C GLN A 196 -28.67 -5.20 -38.05
N ILE A 197 -28.84 -4.58 -36.89
CA ILE A 197 -29.30 -5.23 -35.65
C ILE A 197 -30.59 -4.52 -35.22
N THR A 198 -31.72 -5.18 -35.42
CA THR A 198 -33.04 -4.63 -35.08
C THR A 198 -33.51 -5.19 -33.75
N GLU A 199 -33.82 -4.31 -32.80
CA GLU A 199 -34.36 -4.67 -31.48
C GLU A 199 -35.46 -3.69 -31.08
N ASN A 200 -36.55 -4.17 -30.51
CA ASN A 200 -37.55 -3.27 -29.93
C ASN A 200 -37.10 -2.79 -28.55
N PHE A 201 -36.37 -1.67 -28.52
CA PHE A 201 -35.81 -1.10 -27.29
C PHE A 201 -36.02 0.41 -27.26
N LYS A 202 -36.37 0.95 -26.08
CA LYS A 202 -36.49 2.38 -25.85
C LYS A 202 -35.88 2.76 -24.51
N ILE A 203 -35.07 3.80 -24.51
CA ILE A 203 -34.45 4.31 -23.29
C ILE A 203 -35.49 5.14 -22.52
N LYS A 204 -35.94 4.65 -21.36
CA LYS A 204 -37.03 5.30 -20.61
C LYS A 204 -36.57 6.35 -19.59
N HIS A 205 -35.33 6.28 -19.11
CA HIS A 205 -34.81 7.18 -18.08
C HIS A 205 -33.29 7.33 -18.12
N GLY A 206 -32.74 8.47 -17.69
CA GLY A 206 -31.29 8.77 -17.75
C GLY A 206 -30.35 7.86 -16.94
N ASN A 207 -30.88 6.99 -16.06
CA ASN A 207 -30.08 6.04 -15.28
C ASN A 207 -29.79 4.71 -15.99
N TRP A 208 -30.24 4.51 -17.24
CA TRP A 208 -30.08 3.25 -17.99
C TRP A 208 -28.61 2.82 -18.12
N VAL A 209 -27.68 3.76 -18.26
CA VAL A 209 -26.24 3.50 -18.34
C VAL A 209 -25.76 2.72 -17.09
N LYS A 210 -26.30 3.04 -15.90
CA LYS A 210 -25.96 2.32 -14.67
C LYS A 210 -26.46 0.87 -14.69
N SER A 211 -27.53 0.56 -15.42
CA SER A 211 -28.07 -0.79 -15.59
C SER A 211 -27.24 -1.65 -16.55
N PHE A 212 -26.71 -1.07 -17.64
CA PHE A 212 -25.79 -1.78 -18.56
C PHE A 212 -24.40 -1.97 -17.97
N ILE A 213 -23.94 -0.97 -17.23
CA ILE A 213 -22.63 -0.95 -16.58
C ILE A 213 -22.70 -1.67 -15.22
N ASN A 214 -23.89 -2.11 -14.77
CA ASN A 214 -24.10 -2.51 -13.39
C ASN A 214 -23.12 -3.62 -12.99
N ASP A 215 -22.29 -3.25 -12.00
CA ASP A 215 -21.17 -4.02 -11.46
C ASP A 215 -21.63 -5.24 -10.62
N TYR A 216 -22.94 -5.50 -10.63
CA TYR A 216 -23.64 -6.51 -9.86
C TYR A 216 -24.78 -7.04 -10.73
N LYS A 217 -24.82 -8.36 -10.95
CA LYS A 217 -25.93 -9.10 -11.58
C LYS A 217 -27.22 -9.05 -10.75
N ASP A 218 -27.47 -7.98 -10.01
CA ASP A 218 -28.46 -7.93 -8.94
C ASP A 218 -29.82 -7.38 -9.39
N LYS A 219 -30.01 -7.09 -10.68
CA LYS A 219 -31.34 -6.82 -11.25
C LYS A 219 -31.42 -7.34 -12.68
N GLN A 220 -32.14 -8.44 -12.90
CA GLN A 220 -32.65 -8.77 -14.23
C GLN A 220 -33.69 -7.71 -14.58
N ASN A 221 -33.41 -6.91 -15.61
CA ASN A 221 -34.30 -5.90 -16.14
C ASN A 221 -34.16 -5.80 -17.66
N GLU A 222 -35.07 -5.07 -18.29
CA GLU A 222 -35.14 -4.90 -19.75
C GLU A 222 -33.80 -4.43 -20.37
N TYR A 223 -33.04 -3.59 -19.66
CA TYR A 223 -31.73 -3.11 -20.10
C TYR A 223 -30.65 -4.19 -20.10
N THR A 224 -30.63 -5.04 -19.07
CA THR A 224 -29.69 -6.17 -18.99
C THR A 224 -30.01 -7.25 -20.03
N GLU A 225 -31.29 -7.49 -20.32
CA GLU A 225 -31.73 -8.44 -21.34
C GLU A 225 -31.39 -7.94 -22.75
N PHE A 226 -31.69 -6.68 -23.05
CA PHE A 226 -31.26 -6.03 -24.28
C PHE A 226 -29.74 -6.11 -24.45
N CYS A 227 -28.98 -5.77 -23.40
CA CYS A 227 -27.52 -5.83 -23.44
C CYS A 227 -27.01 -7.25 -23.73
N SER A 228 -27.68 -8.27 -23.21
CA SER A 228 -27.32 -9.68 -23.47
C SER A 228 -27.63 -10.08 -24.92
N ARG A 229 -28.77 -9.67 -25.48
CA ARG A 229 -29.18 -9.99 -26.85
C ARG A 229 -28.38 -9.18 -27.88
N ALA A 230 -28.60 -7.87 -27.93
CA ALA A 230 -27.97 -6.97 -28.90
C ALA A 230 -26.45 -6.97 -28.77
N GLY A 231 -25.95 -6.97 -27.53
CA GLY A 231 -24.51 -7.03 -27.27
C GLY A 231 -23.91 -8.39 -27.62
N GLY A 232 -24.65 -9.49 -27.42
CA GLY A 232 -24.23 -10.83 -27.83
C GLY A 232 -24.12 -10.96 -29.35
N ILE A 233 -25.13 -10.49 -30.09
CA ILE A 233 -25.12 -10.44 -31.56
C ILE A 233 -23.93 -9.62 -32.06
N LEU A 234 -23.75 -8.41 -31.52
CA LEU A 234 -22.63 -7.53 -31.87
C LEU A 234 -21.27 -8.18 -31.59
N LYS A 235 -21.16 -8.90 -30.47
CA LYS A 235 -19.96 -9.62 -30.11
C LYS A 235 -19.66 -10.76 -31.08
N ASN A 236 -20.66 -11.56 -31.45
CA ASN A 236 -20.48 -12.63 -32.42
C ASN A 236 -20.06 -12.09 -33.79
N ILE A 237 -20.72 -11.04 -34.31
CA ILE A 237 -20.36 -10.40 -35.58
C ILE A 237 -18.87 -10.01 -35.61
N ILE A 238 -18.39 -9.40 -34.53
CA ILE A 238 -17.01 -8.89 -34.46
C ILE A 238 -16.01 -10.02 -34.15
N GLU A 239 -16.35 -10.95 -33.27
CA GLU A 239 -15.46 -12.06 -32.91
C GLU A 239 -15.36 -13.10 -34.05
N ASP A 240 -16.45 -13.43 -34.74
CA ASP A 240 -16.46 -14.39 -35.84
C ASP A 240 -15.69 -13.84 -37.06
N ALA A 241 -15.90 -12.56 -37.39
CA ALA A 241 -15.18 -11.90 -38.50
C ALA A 241 -13.66 -11.81 -38.27
N GLU A 242 -13.23 -11.75 -37.01
CA GLU A 242 -11.82 -11.65 -36.63
C GLU A 242 -11.20 -13.01 -36.31
N ASN A 243 -11.89 -14.13 -36.62
CA ASN A 243 -11.50 -15.49 -36.22
C ASN A 243 -11.08 -15.55 -34.73
N PHE A 244 -11.82 -14.84 -33.90
CA PHE A 244 -11.47 -14.54 -32.51
C PHE A 244 -11.79 -15.74 -31.62
N ASN A 245 -11.13 -16.88 -31.88
CA ASN A 245 -11.12 -18.07 -31.06
C ASN A 245 -10.28 -17.88 -29.77
N PHE A 246 -10.53 -16.79 -29.04
CA PHE A 246 -9.82 -16.47 -27.80
C PHE A 246 -10.45 -17.12 -26.56
N SER A 247 -11.63 -17.75 -26.70
CA SER A 247 -12.37 -18.34 -25.57
C SER A 247 -12.11 -19.82 -25.30
N ARG A 248 -11.37 -20.55 -26.15
CA ARG A 248 -11.08 -21.99 -25.92
C ARG A 248 -9.61 -22.39 -25.82
N LYS A 249 -8.64 -21.49 -26.04
CA LYS A 249 -7.20 -21.88 -26.00
C LYS A 249 -6.22 -20.83 -25.45
N LEU A 250 -6.66 -19.87 -24.64
CA LEU A 250 -5.77 -19.38 -23.60
C LEU A 250 -5.64 -20.52 -22.58
N ASN A 251 -4.64 -21.38 -22.80
CA ASN A 251 -4.20 -22.33 -21.80
C ASN A 251 -3.81 -21.52 -20.54
N TYR A 252 -4.76 -21.29 -19.64
CA TYR A 252 -4.50 -20.85 -18.27
C TYR A 252 -3.43 -21.75 -17.65
N LYS A 253 -3.43 -23.04 -18.01
CA LYS A 253 -2.34 -23.98 -17.73
C LYS A 253 -0.96 -23.46 -18.16
N LYS A 254 -0.77 -22.89 -19.36
CA LYS A 254 0.55 -22.46 -19.90
C LYS A 254 1.05 -21.15 -19.29
N LEU A 255 0.15 -20.24 -18.89
CA LEU A 255 0.50 -18.98 -18.22
C LEU A 255 0.86 -19.20 -16.73
N VAL A 256 0.15 -20.11 -16.06
CA VAL A 256 0.51 -20.60 -14.72
C VAL A 256 1.76 -21.51 -14.77
N TYR A 257 1.98 -22.26 -15.86
CA TYR A 257 3.21 -23.04 -16.09
C TYR A 257 4.40 -22.22 -16.62
N ASN A 258 4.23 -20.94 -16.90
CA ASN A 258 5.36 -20.11 -17.31
C ASN A 258 6.30 -19.97 -16.09
N LYS A 259 7.45 -20.64 -16.15
CA LYS A 259 8.45 -20.67 -15.07
C LYS A 259 8.74 -19.27 -14.52
N LYS A 260 8.75 -18.23 -15.38
CA LYS A 260 8.97 -16.83 -14.97
C LYS A 260 7.84 -16.25 -14.14
N VAL A 261 6.58 -16.56 -14.46
CA VAL A 261 5.40 -16.09 -13.71
C VAL A 261 5.29 -16.82 -12.38
N LYS A 262 5.53 -18.14 -12.35
CA LYS A 262 5.59 -18.92 -11.12
C LYS A 262 6.70 -18.41 -10.19
N LEU A 263 7.89 -18.14 -10.74
CA LEU A 263 9.01 -17.56 -10.00
C LEU A 263 8.66 -16.18 -9.41
N LEU A 264 8.00 -15.31 -10.18
CA LEU A 264 7.55 -14.01 -9.67
C LEU A 264 6.58 -14.15 -8.50
N PHE A 265 5.60 -15.06 -8.58
CA PHE A 265 4.69 -15.31 -7.46
C PHE A 265 5.41 -15.88 -6.22
N ILE A 266 6.39 -16.76 -6.42
CA ILE A 266 7.23 -17.27 -5.33
C ILE A 266 8.01 -16.12 -4.68
N ILE A 267 8.65 -15.25 -5.47
CA ILE A 267 9.39 -14.09 -4.95
C ILE A 267 8.47 -13.15 -4.16
N ILE A 268 7.29 -12.83 -4.71
CA ILE A 268 6.31 -11.98 -4.02
C ILE A 268 5.86 -12.64 -2.70
N PHE A 269 5.62 -13.95 -2.71
CA PHE A 269 5.23 -14.68 -1.51
C PHE A 269 6.36 -14.70 -0.47
N LEU A 270 7.61 -14.87 -0.88
CA LEU A 270 8.78 -14.82 0.00
C LEU A 270 9.00 -13.43 0.59
N ILE A 271 8.87 -12.37 -0.21
CA ILE A 271 8.95 -10.97 0.27
C ILE A 271 7.82 -10.69 1.27
N LEU A 272 6.61 -11.15 0.98
CA LEU A 272 5.48 -11.00 1.90
C LEU A 272 5.71 -11.78 3.20
N GLY A 273 6.23 -13.01 3.11
CA GLY A 273 6.60 -13.81 4.27
C GLY A 273 7.68 -13.15 5.13
N LEU A 274 8.73 -12.62 4.48
CA LEU A 274 9.80 -11.88 5.16
C LEU A 274 9.27 -10.61 5.84
N PHE A 275 8.41 -9.85 5.16
CA PHE A 275 7.76 -8.66 5.73
C PHE A 275 6.89 -9.02 6.94
N ILE A 276 6.08 -10.09 6.83
CA ILE A 276 5.25 -10.55 7.95
C ILE A 276 6.13 -10.95 9.14
N TRP A 277 7.19 -11.72 8.86
CA TRP A 277 8.15 -12.14 9.86
C TRP A 277 8.80 -10.94 10.57
N SER A 278 9.36 -10.00 9.80
CA SER A 278 10.17 -8.92 10.33
C SER A 278 9.38 -7.81 11.03
N VAL A 279 8.10 -7.63 10.68
CA VAL A 279 7.25 -6.56 11.25
C VAL A 279 6.37 -7.08 12.38
N PHE A 280 5.82 -8.29 12.26
CA PHE A 280 4.78 -8.77 13.17
C PHE A 280 5.23 -9.93 14.05
N ILE A 281 6.11 -10.80 13.56
CA ILE A 281 6.51 -12.01 14.31
C ILE A 281 7.74 -11.71 15.16
N GLU A 282 8.89 -11.44 14.55
CA GLU A 282 10.17 -11.33 15.25
C GLU A 282 10.22 -10.21 16.30
N PRO A 283 9.68 -8.99 16.06
CA PRO A 283 9.59 -7.96 17.10
C PRO A 283 8.77 -8.37 18.32
N ASN A 284 7.97 -9.42 18.21
CA ASN A 284 7.16 -9.94 19.29
C ASN A 284 7.73 -11.22 19.91
N ILE A 285 8.88 -11.74 19.47
CA ILE A 285 9.55 -12.89 20.08
C ILE A 285 10.50 -12.39 21.18
N LEU A 286 9.99 -12.25 22.41
CA LEU A 286 10.83 -11.93 23.55
C LEU A 286 11.76 -13.10 23.86
N THR A 287 13.07 -12.86 23.86
CA THR A 287 14.10 -13.83 24.22
C THR A 287 14.70 -13.54 25.60
N VAL A 288 15.20 -14.57 26.25
CA VAL A 288 15.95 -14.46 27.51
C VAL A 288 17.37 -14.91 27.21
N LYS A 289 18.30 -13.96 27.13
CA LYS A 289 19.72 -14.23 26.95
C LYS A 289 20.35 -14.52 28.30
N LYS A 290 21.16 -15.58 28.40
CA LYS A 290 21.99 -15.84 29.59
C LYS A 290 23.45 -15.52 29.27
N LEU A 291 24.11 -14.83 30.19
CA LEU A 291 25.51 -14.47 30.14
C LEU A 291 26.16 -14.86 31.46
N SER A 292 27.24 -15.62 31.39
CA SER A 292 28.10 -15.90 32.55
C SER A 292 29.34 -15.02 32.47
N VAL A 293 29.58 -14.22 33.51
CA VAL A 293 30.73 -13.30 33.59
C VAL A 293 31.63 -13.77 34.72
N LYS A 294 32.92 -13.98 34.42
CA LYS A 294 33.93 -14.27 35.46
C LYS A 294 34.29 -12.99 36.18
N ASP A 295 33.97 -12.94 37.47
CA ASP A 295 34.37 -11.88 38.40
C ASP A 295 34.26 -12.41 39.84
N ASP A 296 35.40 -12.72 40.45
CA ASP A 296 35.46 -13.32 41.79
C ASP A 296 34.82 -12.43 42.87
N LYS A 297 34.80 -11.10 42.67
CA LYS A 297 34.23 -10.16 43.64
C LYS A 297 32.71 -10.07 43.54
N LEU A 298 32.14 -10.34 42.35
CA LEU A 298 30.69 -10.37 42.12
C LEU A 298 30.10 -11.79 42.15
N LYS A 299 30.92 -12.82 42.38
CA LYS A 299 30.52 -14.22 42.33
C LYS A 299 29.24 -14.51 43.12
N GLY A 300 28.29 -15.16 42.44
CA GLY A 300 26.97 -15.50 42.98
C GLY A 300 25.90 -14.43 42.79
N LEU A 301 26.26 -13.20 42.38
CA LEU A 301 25.28 -12.18 42.01
C LEU A 301 24.59 -12.55 40.71
N LYS A 302 23.26 -12.40 40.70
CA LYS A 302 22.42 -12.59 39.52
C LYS A 302 21.62 -11.33 39.22
N ILE A 303 21.79 -10.84 37.99
CA ILE A 303 21.17 -9.61 37.51
C ILE A 303 20.27 -9.92 36.33
N VAL A 304 19.13 -9.23 36.25
CA VAL A 304 18.42 -9.09 34.98
C VAL A 304 18.57 -7.66 34.48
N PHE A 305 19.05 -7.53 33.25
CA PHE A 305 19.15 -6.26 32.53
C PHE A 305 18.14 -6.21 31.39
N ALA A 306 17.42 -5.10 31.27
CA ALA A 306 16.42 -4.84 30.25
C ALA A 306 16.47 -3.38 29.82
N SER A 307 16.35 -3.08 28.53
CA SER A 307 16.52 -1.73 28.00
C SER A 307 15.65 -1.49 26.76
N ASP A 308 15.49 -0.23 26.37
CA ASP A 308 14.87 0.21 25.13
C ASP A 308 13.46 -0.33 24.97
N PHE A 309 12.62 -0.07 25.96
CA PHE A 309 11.26 -0.58 26.02
C PHE A 309 10.40 -0.03 24.89
N HIS A 310 10.41 1.27 24.64
CA HIS A 310 9.56 1.98 23.68
C HIS A 310 8.10 1.52 23.69
N ILE A 311 7.43 1.63 24.84
CA ILE A 311 6.06 1.12 24.97
C ILE A 311 5.07 2.03 24.22
N LYS A 312 4.42 1.49 23.18
CA LYS A 312 3.38 2.18 22.40
C LYS A 312 2.02 2.10 23.11
N PRO A 313 1.02 2.95 22.78
CA PRO A 313 -0.25 3.04 23.51
C PRO A 313 -1.02 1.72 23.68
N TYR A 314 -0.90 0.82 22.71
CA TYR A 314 -1.62 -0.47 22.69
C TYR A 314 -0.77 -1.66 23.20
N GLU A 315 0.42 -1.41 23.76
CA GLU A 315 1.40 -2.45 24.09
C GLU A 315 1.50 -2.81 25.58
N LYS A 316 0.42 -2.56 26.36
CA LYS A 316 0.33 -2.99 27.76
C LYS A 316 0.63 -4.49 27.95
N TYR A 317 0.20 -5.32 27.00
CA TYR A 317 0.50 -6.76 27.01
C TYR A 317 2.01 -7.05 26.90
N ARG A 318 2.78 -6.22 26.17
CA ARG A 318 4.21 -6.43 25.94
C ARG A 318 5.01 -6.11 27.21
N ILE A 319 4.67 -5.02 27.90
CA ILE A 319 5.31 -4.70 29.18
C ILE A 319 4.96 -5.74 30.26
N GLN A 320 3.71 -6.17 30.35
CA GLN A 320 3.31 -7.24 31.28
C GLN A 320 4.03 -8.55 31.03
N ARG A 321 4.17 -8.95 29.76
CA ARG A 321 4.94 -10.13 29.36
C ARG A 321 6.41 -10.00 29.74
N THR A 322 6.99 -8.81 29.56
CA THR A 322 8.38 -8.52 29.91
C THR A 322 8.58 -8.63 31.42
N VAL A 323 7.74 -7.98 32.23
CA VAL A 323 7.81 -8.06 33.70
C VAL A 323 7.65 -9.50 34.19
N LYS A 324 6.73 -10.28 33.60
CA LYS A 324 6.60 -11.72 33.89
C LYS A 324 7.87 -12.50 33.55
N ALA A 325 8.50 -12.21 32.42
CA ALA A 325 9.75 -12.86 32.00
C ALA A 325 10.91 -12.51 32.93
N ILE A 326 11.04 -11.25 33.36
CA ILE A 326 12.02 -10.77 34.34
C ILE A 326 11.83 -11.50 35.67
N ASN A 327 10.61 -11.49 36.21
CA ASN A 327 10.29 -12.11 37.50
C ASN A 327 10.54 -13.63 37.52
N LYS A 328 10.43 -14.30 36.37
CA LYS A 328 10.72 -15.75 36.25
C LYS A 328 12.20 -16.08 36.46
N GLN A 329 13.10 -15.10 36.36
CA GLN A 329 14.53 -15.35 36.46
C GLN A 329 15.05 -15.40 37.90
N ASN A 330 14.24 -14.98 38.90
CA ASN A 330 14.63 -14.92 40.31
C ASN A 330 16.01 -14.23 40.50
N ALA A 331 16.18 -13.06 39.89
CA ALA A 331 17.39 -12.26 40.03
C ALA A 331 17.43 -11.55 41.39
N ASP A 332 18.63 -11.26 41.87
CA ASP A 332 18.83 -10.48 43.11
C ASP A 332 18.43 -9.01 42.88
N ILE A 333 18.70 -8.52 41.67
CA ILE A 333 18.48 -7.13 41.28
C ILE A 333 18.13 -7.01 39.79
N VAL A 334 17.33 -6.00 39.45
CA VAL A 334 16.96 -5.66 38.08
C VAL A 334 17.47 -4.28 37.72
N LEU A 335 18.09 -4.18 36.55
CA LEU A 335 18.69 -2.96 36.01
C LEU A 335 18.00 -2.59 34.70
N LEU A 336 17.51 -1.35 34.62
CA LEU A 336 16.76 -0.85 33.47
C LEU A 336 17.58 0.21 32.73
N GLY A 337 17.85 -0.03 31.45
CA GLY A 337 18.73 0.78 30.61
C GLY A 337 18.08 2.02 29.98
N GLY A 338 16.84 2.36 30.31
CA GLY A 338 16.14 3.52 29.76
C GLY A 338 15.34 3.24 28.48
N ASP A 339 14.90 4.32 27.84
CA ASP A 339 13.98 4.35 26.70
C ASP A 339 12.66 3.62 27.00
N PHE A 340 12.01 4.03 28.08
CA PHE A 340 10.70 3.55 28.49
C PHE A 340 9.61 3.97 27.48
N VAL A 341 9.72 5.21 27.01
CA VAL A 341 8.77 5.85 26.07
C VAL A 341 9.17 5.67 24.60
N ASN A 342 8.24 5.86 23.67
CA ASN A 342 8.43 5.59 22.24
C ASN A 342 8.38 6.86 21.39
N GLY A 343 9.47 7.17 20.68
CA GLY A 343 9.54 8.29 19.74
C GLY A 343 9.80 9.65 20.41
N HIS A 344 9.63 10.74 19.67
CA HIS A 344 9.73 12.11 20.20
C HIS A 344 8.36 12.66 20.65
N ASP A 345 7.28 12.14 20.07
CA ASP A 345 5.92 12.60 20.33
C ASP A 345 5.22 11.65 21.32
N CYS A 346 4.71 12.22 22.40
CA CYS A 346 4.05 11.52 23.48
C CYS A 346 2.76 10.80 23.04
N SER A 347 2.15 11.18 21.91
CA SER A 347 0.98 10.49 21.35
C SER A 347 1.29 9.06 20.88
N PHE A 348 2.56 8.76 20.60
CA PHE A 348 3.04 7.42 20.24
C PHE A 348 3.51 6.59 21.42
N THR A 349 3.29 7.06 22.66
CA THR A 349 3.72 6.45 23.90
C THR A 349 2.52 6.06 24.76
N MET A 350 2.55 4.87 25.38
CA MET A 350 1.61 4.55 26.46
C MET A 350 1.83 5.51 27.64
N PRO A 351 0.79 6.04 28.32
CA PRO A 351 0.98 6.99 29.41
C PRO A 351 2.08 6.55 30.39
N VAL A 352 3.06 7.41 30.63
CA VAL A 352 4.28 7.05 31.37
C VAL A 352 3.99 6.56 32.80
N ASP A 353 2.94 7.06 33.44
CA ASP A 353 2.49 6.57 34.74
C ASP A 353 1.99 5.12 34.67
N GLU A 354 1.35 4.71 33.56
CA GLU A 354 0.97 3.31 33.34
C GLU A 354 2.18 2.43 33.04
N ILE A 355 3.15 2.93 32.29
CA ILE A 355 4.43 2.23 32.06
C ILE A 355 5.10 1.97 33.41
N ALA A 356 5.29 3.01 34.21
CA ALA A 356 5.92 2.92 35.52
C ALA A 356 5.14 2.01 36.49
N PHE A 357 3.81 2.07 36.47
CA PHE A 357 2.96 1.17 37.26
C PHE A 357 3.15 -0.30 36.88
N GLU A 358 3.20 -0.63 35.59
CA GLU A 358 3.44 -2.01 35.16
C GLU A 358 4.86 -2.48 35.53
N LEU A 359 5.88 -1.62 35.40
CA LEU A 359 7.25 -1.91 35.83
C LEU A 359 7.37 -2.09 37.35
N SER A 360 6.55 -1.42 38.15
CA SER A 360 6.53 -1.58 39.62
C SER A 360 6.22 -3.00 40.09
N LYS A 361 5.67 -3.84 39.20
CA LYS A 361 5.35 -5.26 39.45
C LYS A 361 6.58 -6.18 39.31
N ILE A 362 7.75 -5.64 38.96
CA ILE A 362 9.02 -6.35 39.06
C ILE A 362 9.31 -6.62 40.54
N LYS A 363 9.53 -7.89 40.90
CA LYS A 363 9.68 -8.32 42.30
C LYS A 363 11.04 -7.95 42.90
N PRO A 364 12.18 -8.18 42.21
CA PRO A 364 13.47 -7.77 42.76
C PRO A 364 13.59 -6.24 42.83
N LYS A 365 14.51 -5.76 43.66
CA LYS A 365 14.83 -4.34 43.70
C LYS A 365 15.27 -3.87 42.31
N THR A 366 14.75 -2.72 41.87
CA THR A 366 14.93 -2.23 40.51
C THR A 366 15.54 -0.84 40.50
N TYR A 367 16.56 -0.65 39.67
CA TYR A 367 17.20 0.64 39.40
C TYR A 367 17.20 0.92 37.91
N ALA A 368 17.14 2.19 37.53
CA ALA A 368 17.04 2.61 36.14
C ALA A 368 18.00 3.75 35.81
N VAL A 369 18.36 3.87 34.54
CA VAL A 369 18.82 5.12 33.93
C VAL A 369 17.77 5.60 32.92
N ILE A 370 17.94 6.82 32.42
CA ILE A 370 17.05 7.45 31.44
C ILE A 370 17.69 7.31 30.05
N GLY A 371 16.87 7.05 29.04
CA GLY A 371 17.31 7.04 27.64
C GLY A 371 17.01 8.34 26.89
N ASN A 372 17.47 8.45 25.66
CA ASN A 372 17.28 9.66 24.87
C ASN A 372 15.80 9.93 24.55
N HIS A 373 14.98 8.90 24.33
CA HIS A 373 13.55 9.08 24.11
C HIS A 373 12.82 9.56 25.36
N ASP A 374 13.22 9.06 26.52
CA ASP A 374 12.71 9.53 27.82
C ASP A 374 13.07 11.01 28.03
N GLY A 375 14.29 11.38 27.64
CA GLY A 375 14.77 12.76 27.62
C GLY A 375 13.92 13.67 26.74
N TRP A 376 13.70 13.27 25.48
CA TRP A 376 12.94 14.04 24.50
C TRP A 376 11.47 14.23 24.88
N GLN A 377 10.83 13.25 25.51
CA GLN A 377 9.42 13.35 25.94
C GLN A 377 9.23 14.00 27.31
N GLY A 378 10.31 14.43 27.96
CA GLY A 378 10.28 15.11 29.25
C GLY A 378 10.89 14.27 30.36
N LYS A 379 12.23 14.29 30.43
CA LYS A 379 13.07 13.60 31.43
C LYS A 379 12.47 13.61 32.84
N SER A 380 12.19 14.79 33.38
CA SER A 380 11.71 14.95 34.76
C SER A 380 10.39 14.20 35.01
N LYS A 381 9.48 14.20 34.02
CA LYS A 381 8.21 13.48 34.14
C LYS A 381 8.42 11.97 34.19
N VAL A 382 9.29 11.44 33.32
CA VAL A 382 9.62 10.00 33.30
C VAL A 382 10.24 9.59 34.64
N ILE A 383 11.22 10.36 35.14
CA ILE A 383 11.85 10.13 36.44
C ILE A 383 10.81 10.12 37.55
N SER A 384 9.99 11.18 37.66
CA SER A 384 8.97 11.29 38.71
C SER A 384 7.97 10.13 38.68
N SER A 385 7.54 9.69 37.49
CA SER A 385 6.63 8.54 37.35
C SER A 385 7.28 7.23 37.81
N LEU A 386 8.55 6.98 37.48
CA LEU A 386 9.30 5.81 37.91
C LEU A 386 9.53 5.80 39.43
N GLU A 387 9.96 6.92 40.00
CA GLU A 387 10.27 7.05 41.43
C GLU A 387 9.02 6.95 42.30
N LYS A 388 7.90 7.52 41.87
CA LYS A 388 6.58 7.32 42.50
C LYS A 388 6.19 5.85 42.56
N ASN A 389 6.68 5.05 41.62
CA ASN A 389 6.49 3.61 41.53
C ASN A 389 7.67 2.80 42.13
N LYS A 390 8.47 3.43 43.00
CA LYS A 390 9.58 2.82 43.77
C LYS A 390 10.74 2.28 42.91
N ILE A 391 10.86 2.73 41.67
CA ILE A 391 12.00 2.47 40.80
C ILE A 391 12.94 3.66 40.90
N LYS A 392 14.08 3.50 41.59
CA LYS A 392 15.05 4.59 41.73
C LYS A 392 15.78 4.80 40.40
N VAL A 393 15.78 6.04 39.92
CA VAL A 393 16.58 6.43 38.75
C VAL A 393 17.95 6.92 39.25
N LEU A 394 19.02 6.45 38.62
CA LEU A 394 20.39 6.88 38.90
C LEU A 394 20.81 7.89 37.84
N LEU A 395 20.99 9.15 38.25
CA LEU A 395 21.32 10.26 37.35
C LEU A 395 22.66 10.89 37.76
N ASN A 396 23.76 10.33 37.25
CA ASN A 396 25.12 10.60 37.76
C ASN A 396 25.26 10.30 39.26
N GLU A 397 24.59 9.22 39.69
CA GLU A 397 24.53 8.76 41.07
C GLU A 397 24.96 7.31 41.18
N ASN A 398 25.25 6.88 42.41
CA ASN A 398 25.40 5.48 42.74
C ASN A 398 24.55 5.06 43.93
N ILE A 399 24.46 3.75 44.08
CA ILE A 399 24.01 3.10 45.29
C ILE A 399 24.95 1.94 45.61
N CYS A 400 25.36 1.84 46.86
CA CYS A 400 26.27 0.82 47.33
C CYS A 400 25.56 -0.18 48.25
N PHE A 401 25.76 -1.45 47.96
CA PHE A 401 25.44 -2.57 48.82
C PHE A 401 26.69 -2.97 49.60
N GLU A 402 26.56 -3.94 50.50
CA GLU A 402 27.71 -4.43 51.29
C GLU A 402 28.87 -4.92 50.42
N LYS A 403 28.55 -5.55 49.27
CA LYS A 403 29.53 -6.26 48.42
C LYS A 403 29.81 -5.61 47.07
N TYR A 404 29.02 -4.65 46.61
CA TYR A 404 29.18 -4.03 45.29
C TYR A 404 28.42 -2.71 45.21
N CYS A 405 28.75 -1.87 44.24
CA CYS A 405 27.96 -0.68 43.93
C CYS A 405 27.40 -0.73 42.52
N ILE A 406 26.30 -0.01 42.34
CA ILE A 406 25.68 0.24 41.06
C ILE A 406 25.74 1.75 40.83
N ALA A 407 26.37 2.16 39.75
CA ALA A 407 26.42 3.55 39.31
C ALA A 407 25.55 3.73 38.06
N GLY A 408 24.99 4.91 37.87
CA GLY A 408 24.27 5.27 36.66
C GLY A 408 24.59 6.71 36.25
N VAL A 409 24.81 6.92 34.96
CA VAL A 409 25.03 8.26 34.37
C VAL A 409 23.81 8.76 33.62
N ASP A 410 23.70 10.07 33.48
CA ASP A 410 22.71 10.71 32.59
C ASP A 410 22.97 10.37 31.11
N ASP A 411 21.94 10.47 30.28
CA ASP A 411 22.01 10.18 28.84
C ASP A 411 22.92 11.17 28.10
N MET A 412 23.66 10.69 27.09
CA MET A 412 24.60 11.51 26.32
C MET A 412 23.90 12.44 25.32
N GLN A 413 22.71 12.08 24.82
CA GLN A 413 22.02 12.87 23.79
C GLN A 413 21.13 13.97 24.38
N THR A 414 20.57 13.71 25.57
CA THR A 414 19.55 14.55 26.20
C THR A 414 19.95 15.01 27.60
N GLY A 415 21.19 14.77 27.99
CA GLY A 415 21.69 14.99 29.35
C GLY A 415 23.16 15.37 29.38
N LYS A 416 23.74 15.23 30.57
CA LYS A 416 25.17 15.46 30.80
C LYS A 416 25.71 14.32 31.67
N PRO A 417 26.23 13.23 31.09
CA PRO A 417 26.87 12.17 31.87
C PRO A 417 28.06 12.75 32.67
N ASP A 418 28.19 12.32 33.92
CA ASP A 418 29.27 12.72 34.81
C ASP A 418 29.74 11.48 35.58
N LEU A 419 30.74 10.80 35.02
CA LEU A 419 31.33 9.59 35.59
C LEU A 419 32.00 9.86 36.93
N ASN A 420 32.60 11.04 37.13
CA ASN A 420 33.24 11.39 38.39
C ASN A 420 32.21 11.46 39.53
N LYS A 421 31.03 12.06 39.28
CA LYS A 421 29.93 12.06 40.26
C LYS A 421 29.35 10.67 40.45
N ALA A 422 29.06 9.96 39.35
CA ALA A 422 28.47 8.62 39.41
C ALA A 422 29.37 7.64 40.18
N LEU A 423 30.69 7.76 40.05
CA LEU A 423 31.67 6.89 40.69
C LEU A 423 32.25 7.45 41.99
N ASN A 424 31.74 8.59 42.47
CA ASN A 424 32.23 9.16 43.72
C ASN A 424 31.88 8.25 44.91
N ASN A 425 32.87 7.98 45.78
CA ASN A 425 32.75 7.14 46.98
C ASN A 425 32.22 5.71 46.75
N VAL A 426 32.36 5.16 45.54
CA VAL A 426 31.95 3.78 45.26
C VAL A 426 32.89 2.76 45.92
N LYS A 427 32.30 1.71 46.49
CA LYS A 427 33.01 0.49 46.90
C LYS A 427 33.10 -0.46 45.72
N GLN A 428 34.27 -1.03 45.52
CA GLN A 428 34.50 -2.05 44.52
C GLN A 428 33.86 -3.37 44.93
N PRO A 429 33.37 -4.20 43.98
CA PRO A 429 33.21 -3.99 42.53
C PRO A 429 32.07 -3.03 42.14
N VAL A 430 32.14 -2.46 40.94
CA VAL A 430 31.14 -1.50 40.41
C VAL A 430 30.53 -1.97 39.08
N ILE A 431 29.20 -1.91 39.01
CA ILE A 431 28.44 -2.10 37.77
C ILE A 431 27.89 -0.74 37.34
N LEU A 432 28.22 -0.31 36.13
CA LEU A 432 27.78 0.96 35.57
C LEU A 432 26.59 0.76 34.62
N LEU A 433 25.54 1.56 34.79
CA LEU A 433 24.49 1.72 33.79
C LEU A 433 24.73 3.00 33.00
N SER A 434 24.63 2.89 31.68
CA SER A 434 24.52 4.02 30.77
C SER A 434 23.50 3.67 29.70
N HIS A 435 22.71 4.61 29.22
CA HIS A 435 21.78 4.29 28.13
C HIS A 435 22.54 3.92 26.84
N THR A 436 23.66 4.57 26.54
CA THR A 436 24.45 4.35 25.32
C THR A 436 25.85 3.79 25.62
N PRO A 437 26.37 2.85 24.80
CA PRO A 437 27.75 2.39 24.91
C PRO A 437 28.78 3.40 24.41
N ASP A 438 28.36 4.52 23.81
CA ASP A 438 29.29 5.56 23.35
C ASP A 438 30.06 6.24 24.49
N ILE A 439 29.66 6.01 25.75
CA ILE A 439 30.37 6.42 26.95
C ILE A 439 31.64 5.61 27.23
N MET A 440 31.78 4.41 26.64
CA MET A 440 32.83 3.44 26.97
C MET A 440 34.28 3.95 26.95
N PRO A 441 34.69 4.83 26.02
CA PRO A 441 36.04 5.40 26.04
C PRO A 441 36.37 6.11 27.36
N ASP A 442 35.39 6.78 27.96
CA ASP A 442 35.54 7.59 29.17
C ASP A 442 35.41 6.77 30.46
N VAL A 443 34.88 5.54 30.37
CA VAL A 443 34.70 4.65 31.52
C VAL A 443 36.06 4.23 32.09
N PRO A 444 36.34 4.40 33.39
CA PRO A 444 37.61 4.00 33.98
C PRO A 444 37.71 2.48 34.17
N ASP A 445 38.94 1.96 34.20
CA ASP A 445 39.24 0.52 34.35
C ASP A 445 38.77 -0.08 35.70
N SER A 446 38.42 0.79 36.65
CA SER A 446 37.86 0.40 37.94
C SER A 446 36.39 -0.05 37.86
N VAL A 447 35.73 0.07 36.70
CA VAL A 447 34.36 -0.44 36.48
C VAL A 447 34.42 -1.88 36.01
N ASN A 448 33.77 -2.79 36.74
CA ASN A 448 33.79 -4.23 36.46
C ASN A 448 32.92 -4.62 35.26
N LEU A 449 31.79 -3.93 35.06
CA LEU A 449 30.87 -4.18 33.96
C LEU A 449 30.01 -2.94 33.68
N THR A 450 29.95 -2.54 32.41
CA THR A 450 29.02 -1.51 31.93
C THR A 450 27.83 -2.17 31.21
N LEU A 451 26.62 -1.74 31.50
CA LEU A 451 25.39 -2.22 30.85
C LEU A 451 24.75 -1.08 30.05
N CYS A 452 24.53 -1.32 28.76
CA CYS A 452 24.06 -0.32 27.79
C CYS A 452 22.88 -0.78 26.94
N GLY A 453 22.10 0.18 26.44
CA GLY A 453 21.04 0.02 25.46
C GLY A 453 21.33 0.79 24.17
N HIS A 454 20.35 1.57 23.71
CA HIS A 454 20.38 2.57 22.63
C HIS A 454 20.51 2.01 21.20
N LEU A 455 21.36 1.00 21.00
CA LEU A 455 21.74 0.57 19.65
C LEU A 455 20.80 -0.48 19.04
N HIS A 456 19.93 -1.10 19.84
CA HIS A 456 18.97 -2.13 19.40
C HIS A 456 19.58 -3.33 18.65
N GLY A 457 20.89 -3.56 18.74
CA GLY A 457 21.60 -4.49 17.86
C GLY A 457 21.45 -4.17 16.37
N GLY A 458 21.10 -2.92 16.02
CA GLY A 458 20.81 -2.43 14.67
C GLY A 458 19.45 -2.81 14.11
N GLN A 459 18.63 -3.55 14.85
CA GLN A 459 17.31 -4.12 14.47
C GLN A 459 17.30 -5.07 13.25
N ILE A 460 18.02 -4.77 12.18
CA ILE A 460 18.15 -5.57 10.96
C ILE A 460 19.58 -6.10 10.87
N ARG A 461 19.70 -7.42 10.90
CA ARG A 461 20.98 -8.11 10.91
C ARG A 461 21.03 -9.16 9.81
N LEU A 462 22.17 -9.22 9.14
CA LEU A 462 22.57 -10.40 8.38
C LEU A 462 23.51 -11.20 9.29
N ASN A 463 24.82 -11.04 9.11
CA ASN A 463 25.84 -11.57 10.02
C ASN A 463 26.13 -10.61 11.19
N ARG A 464 25.97 -9.30 10.95
CA ARG A 464 26.13 -8.20 11.91
C ARG A 464 25.02 -7.18 11.67
N ALA A 465 24.89 -6.19 12.57
CA ALA A 465 24.03 -5.03 12.33
C ALA A 465 24.40 -4.34 11.03
N LEU A 466 23.39 -3.94 10.24
CA LEU A 466 23.61 -3.16 9.01
C LEU A 466 23.97 -1.70 9.33
N ILE A 467 23.31 -1.12 10.35
CA ILE A 467 23.51 0.25 10.79
C ILE A 467 23.14 0.36 12.27
N VAL A 468 23.85 1.21 13.00
CA VAL A 468 23.55 1.59 14.39
C VAL A 468 23.87 3.08 14.58
N PRO A 469 23.14 3.79 15.46
CA PRO A 469 23.41 5.19 15.77
C PRO A 469 24.54 5.32 16.81
N SER A 470 25.76 4.94 16.47
CA SER A 470 26.92 5.01 17.36
C SER A 470 28.11 5.70 16.70
N ALA A 471 28.83 6.54 17.45
CA ALA A 471 30.09 7.13 17.02
C ALA A 471 31.19 6.09 16.75
N TYR A 472 31.05 4.89 17.34
CA TYR A 472 32.02 3.79 17.23
C TYR A 472 31.58 2.69 16.25
N GLY A 473 30.58 2.99 15.42
CA GLY A 473 30.05 2.06 14.44
C GLY A 473 29.59 0.76 15.09
N LEU A 474 30.03 -0.38 14.55
CA LEU A 474 29.55 -1.70 15.00
C LEU A 474 30.28 -2.24 16.25
N LYS A 475 31.25 -1.51 16.81
CA LYS A 475 32.13 -2.00 17.89
C LYS A 475 31.34 -2.48 19.11
N TYR A 476 30.34 -1.72 19.52
CA TYR A 476 29.49 -2.01 20.69
C TYR A 476 28.03 -2.29 20.29
N ALA A 477 27.76 -2.73 19.06
CA ALA A 477 26.40 -2.82 18.53
C ALA A 477 25.45 -3.71 19.36
N ASP A 478 25.95 -4.80 19.93
CA ASP A 478 25.22 -5.72 20.81
C ASP A 478 26.15 -6.68 21.55
N GLY A 479 25.62 -7.30 22.60
CA GLY A 479 26.25 -8.42 23.30
C GLY A 479 27.39 -7.98 24.22
N PHE A 480 28.15 -8.98 24.68
CA PHE A 480 29.30 -8.77 25.56
C PHE A 480 30.55 -8.45 24.74
N VAL A 481 31.23 -7.37 25.08
CA VAL A 481 32.50 -6.94 24.50
C VAL A 481 33.48 -6.68 25.64
N ASP A 482 34.69 -7.21 25.48
CA ASP A 482 35.85 -6.85 26.31
C ASP A 482 36.74 -5.92 25.49
N ASP A 483 36.81 -4.66 25.90
CA ASP A 483 37.58 -3.62 25.25
C ASP A 483 38.79 -3.25 26.11
N ASN A 484 39.85 -4.06 25.97
CA ASN A 484 41.10 -3.92 26.73
C ASN A 484 40.89 -3.95 28.26
N GLY A 485 40.06 -4.88 28.75
CA GLY A 485 39.73 -5.02 30.18
C GLY A 485 38.45 -4.29 30.58
N LYS A 486 37.97 -3.33 29.78
CA LYS A 486 36.67 -2.67 30.01
C LYS A 486 35.56 -3.54 29.44
N LYS A 487 34.80 -4.18 30.32
CA LYS A 487 33.70 -5.07 29.96
C LYS A 487 32.41 -4.28 29.75
N VAL A 488 31.75 -4.48 28.61
CA VAL A 488 30.44 -3.89 28.31
C VAL A 488 29.48 -4.95 27.79
N TYR A 489 28.22 -4.85 28.19
CA TYR A 489 27.13 -5.55 27.52
C TYR A 489 26.15 -4.53 26.92
N THR A 490 25.93 -4.59 25.61
CA THR A 490 24.92 -3.76 24.93
C THR A 490 23.70 -4.60 24.55
N SER A 491 22.54 -4.23 25.09
CA SER A 491 21.27 -4.92 24.84
C SER A 491 20.77 -4.71 23.42
N LYS A 492 20.12 -5.73 22.86
CA LYS A 492 19.35 -5.59 21.62
C LYS A 492 18.03 -4.83 21.82
N GLY A 493 17.69 -4.46 23.05
CA GLY A 493 16.49 -3.70 23.38
C GLY A 493 15.20 -4.52 23.31
N LEU A 494 14.13 -4.00 23.90
CA LEU A 494 12.83 -4.67 23.98
C LEU A 494 11.82 -4.20 22.92
N GLY A 495 11.93 -2.95 22.49
CA GLY A 495 11.05 -2.26 21.55
C GLY A 495 11.69 -2.11 20.18
N THR A 496 11.18 -1.17 19.39
CA THR A 496 11.74 -0.81 18.09
C THR A 496 11.84 0.69 17.98
N SER A 497 12.93 1.21 17.42
CA SER A 497 13.10 2.63 17.13
C SER A 497 13.12 2.89 15.62
N ILE A 498 12.66 4.08 15.21
CA ILE A 498 12.53 4.56 13.81
C ILE A 498 11.57 3.73 12.94
N LEU A 499 11.85 2.44 12.73
CA LEU A 499 11.02 1.50 11.98
C LEU A 499 10.59 0.33 12.88
N PRO A 500 9.33 -0.14 12.81
CA PRO A 500 8.86 -1.29 13.59
C PRO A 500 9.29 -2.62 12.93
N VAL A 501 10.58 -2.78 12.67
CA VAL A 501 11.15 -3.91 11.93
C VAL A 501 12.27 -4.52 12.77
N ARG A 502 12.27 -5.84 12.95
CA ARG A 502 13.43 -6.62 13.39
C ARG A 502 13.67 -7.78 12.45
N LEU A 503 14.92 -8.05 12.09
CA LEU A 503 15.31 -9.21 11.29
C LEU A 503 16.61 -9.78 11.85
N ASN A 504 16.58 -11.04 12.28
CA ASN A 504 17.68 -11.72 12.97
C ASN A 504 18.20 -10.95 14.21
N CYS A 505 17.31 -10.21 14.87
CA CYS A 505 17.58 -9.40 16.04
C CYS A 505 16.34 -9.37 16.96
N PRO A 506 15.94 -10.53 17.53
CA PRO A 506 14.77 -10.57 18.40
C PRO A 506 15.00 -9.73 19.66
N PRO A 507 13.94 -9.14 20.24
CA PRO A 507 14.05 -8.43 21.52
C PRO A 507 14.55 -9.34 22.64
N GLU A 508 15.30 -8.79 23.60
CA GLU A 508 15.88 -9.58 24.69
C GLU A 508 15.79 -8.91 26.07
N ILE A 509 15.68 -9.75 27.10
CA ILE A 509 16.20 -9.45 28.44
C ILE A 509 17.46 -10.29 28.67
N VAL A 510 18.38 -9.78 29.48
CA VAL A 510 19.68 -10.40 29.70
C VAL A 510 19.79 -10.81 31.16
N VAL A 511 20.02 -12.09 31.40
CA VAL A 511 20.33 -12.66 32.70
C VAL A 511 21.84 -12.78 32.81
N ILE A 512 22.43 -12.05 33.75
CA ILE A 512 23.87 -12.02 33.98
C ILE A 512 24.13 -12.72 35.31
N GLU A 513 24.88 -13.82 35.25
CA GLU A 513 25.30 -14.59 36.42
C GLU A 513 26.83 -14.50 36.54
N PHE A 514 27.30 -14.04 37.70
CA PHE A 514 28.73 -13.94 37.97
C PHE A 514 29.24 -15.24 38.59
N ILE A 515 30.24 -15.86 37.95
CA ILE A 515 30.75 -17.22 38.26
C ILE A 515 32.19 -17.23 38.76
#